data_AF-A0A1G0M513-F1
#
_entry.id   AF-A0A1G0M513-F1
#
_cell.length_a   1.000
_cell.length_b   1.000
_cell.length_c   1.000
_cell.angle_alpha   90.00
_cell.angle_beta   90.00
_cell.angle_gamma   90.00
#
_symmetry.space_group_name_H-M   'P 1'
#
loop_
_entity.id
_entity.type
_entity.pdbx_description
1 polymer ?
#
loop_
_entity_poly.entity_id
_entity_poly.type
_entity_poly.pdbx_seq_one_letter_code
_entity_poly.pdbx_strand_id
1 'polypeptide(L)' 'MATDKFETSLKKLEEVVKRLEGGSLSLEDSLKAFEEGVRHAAFCSAKLDEAERKVDILLKQKDGSMKREPFESEVN' A
#
# COMPACT_ATOMS: atom_id res chain seq x y z
N MET A 1 -5.48 4.95 12.81
CA MET A 1 -4.00 4.96 12.73
C MET A 1 -3.44 4.27 11.47
N ALA A 2 -3.80 3.02 11.13
CA ALA A 2 -3.31 2.39 9.89
C ALA A 2 -3.97 2.95 8.62
N THR A 3 -5.29 3.19 8.68
CA THR A 3 -6.06 3.87 7.62
C THR A 3 -5.51 5.27 7.35
N ASP A 4 -5.27 6.06 8.40
CA ASP A 4 -4.71 7.42 8.25
C ASP A 4 -3.34 7.42 7.54
N LYS A 5 -2.51 6.39 7.77
CA LYS A 5 -1.23 6.23 7.06
C LYS A 5 -1.42 5.86 5.59
N PHE A 6 -2.41 5.03 5.26
CA PHE A 6 -2.77 4.70 3.88
C PHE A 6 -3.24 5.94 3.12
N GLU A 7 -4.23 6.64 3.65
CA GLU A 7 -4.79 7.85 3.02
C GLU A 7 -3.72 8.93 2.84
N THR A 8 -2.83 9.09 3.84
CA THR A 8 -1.70 10.02 3.74
C THR A 8 -0.73 9.62 2.62
N SER A 9 -0.40 8.32 2.50
CA SER A 9 0.53 7.85 1.46
C SER A 9 -0.10 7.94 0.07
N LEU A 10 -1.40 7.66 -0.05
CA LEU A 10 -2.14 7.79 -1.29
C LEU A 10 -2.16 9.26 -1.76
N LYS A 11 -2.47 10.19 -0.86
CA LYS A 11 -2.44 11.62 -1.17
C LYS A 11 -1.04 12.09 -1.63
N LYS A 12 0.02 11.62 -0.97
CA LYS A 12 1.39 11.95 -1.40
C LYS A 12 1.71 11.38 -2.78
N LEU A 13 1.24 10.18 -3.10
CA LEU A 13 1.39 9.59 -4.43
C LEU A 13 0.69 10.46 -5.49
N GLU A 14 -0.54 10.90 -5.24
CA GLU A 14 -1.29 11.79 -6.14
C GLU A 14 -0.55 13.11 -6.37
N GLU A 15 -0.01 13.71 -5.31
CA GLU A 15 0.79 14.94 -5.40
C GLU A 15 2.07 14.74 -6.24
N VAL A 16 2.75 13.60 -6.08
CA VAL A 16 3.92 13.24 -6.89
C VAL A 16 3.55 13.06 -8.36
N VAL A 17 2.48 12.33 -8.67
CA VAL A 17 2.00 12.13 -10.05
C VAL A 17 1.68 13.48 -10.70
N LYS A 18 0.95 14.35 -10.00
CA LYS A 18 0.63 15.69 -10.49
C LYS A 18 1.87 16.53 -10.77
N ARG A 19 2.92 16.42 -9.94
CA ARG A 19 4.20 17.11 -10.18
C ARG A 19 4.93 16.58 -11.42
N LEU A 20 4.91 15.27 -11.64
CA LEU A 20 5.52 14.62 -12.81
C LEU A 20 4.78 15.00 -14.10
N GLU A 21 3.45 14.99 -14.08
CA GLU A 21 2.59 15.38 -15.21
C GLU A 21 2.72 16.87 -15.57
N GLY A 22 3.09 17.72 -14.60
CA GLY A 22 3.26 19.15 -14.80
C GLY A 22 4.43 19.52 -15.73
N GLY A 23 5.39 18.61 -15.97
CA GLY A 23 6.44 18.78 -16.97
C GLY A 23 7.46 19.90 -16.69
N SER A 24 7.39 20.57 -15.53
CA SER A 24 8.28 21.69 -15.16
C SER A 24 9.49 21.26 -14.32
N LEU A 25 9.66 19.96 -14.06
CA LEU A 25 10.75 19.42 -13.26
C LEU A 25 12.02 19.27 -14.10
N SER A 26 13.18 19.50 -13.46
CA SER A 26 14.45 19.08 -14.03
C SER A 26 14.50 17.55 -14.14
N LEU A 27 15.46 17.01 -14.92
CA LEU A 27 15.65 15.56 -15.00
C LEU A 27 15.93 14.94 -13.62
N GLU A 28 16.81 15.57 -12.84
CA GLU A 28 17.17 15.09 -11.50
C GLU A 28 15.96 15.11 -10.56
N ASP A 29 15.16 16.18 -10.59
CA ASP A 29 13.95 16.28 -9.76
C ASP A 29 12.85 15.32 -10.21
N SER A 30 12.78 15.04 -11.51
CA SER A 30 11.85 14.04 -12.07
C SER A 30 12.21 12.64 -11.57
N LEU A 31 13.50 12.29 -11.52
CA LEU A 31 13.96 11.01 -10.97
C LEU A 31 13.65 10.89 -9.48
N LYS A 32 13.91 11.94 -8.69
CA LYS A 32 13.58 11.96 -7.25
C LYS A 32 12.07 11.82 -7.01
N ALA A 33 11.26 12.54 -7.76
CA ALA A 33 9.81 12.45 -7.68
C ALA A 33 9.32 11.06 -8.08
N PHE A 34 9.88 10.46 -9.14
CA PHE A 34 9.54 9.10 -9.55
C PHE A 34 9.85 8.08 -8.45
N GLU A 35 11.05 8.11 -7.85
CA GLU A 35 11.40 7.23 -6.73
C GLU A 35 10.47 7.38 -5.53
N GLU A 36 10.09 8.63 -5.19
CA GLU A 36 9.12 8.91 -4.15
C GLU A 36 7.75 8.29 -4.47
N GLY A 37 7.28 8.45 -5.71
CA GLY A 37 6.04 7.85 -6.19
C GLY A 37 6.07 6.33 -6.11
N VAL A 38 7.15 5.69 -6.56
CA VAL A 38 7.32 4.23 -6.46
C VAL A 38 7.22 3.74 -5.02
N ARG A 39 7.84 4.45 -4.06
CA ARG A 39 7.74 4.10 -2.63
C ARG A 39 6.32 4.21 -2.11
N HIS A 40 5.60 5.27 -2.43
CA HIS A 40 4.20 5.44 -2.00
C HIS A 40 3.27 4.41 -2.64
N ALA A 41 3.44 4.12 -3.93
CA ALA A 41 2.67 3.10 -4.64
C ALA A 41 2.90 1.70 -4.05
N ALA A 42 4.15 1.33 -3.77
CA ALA A 42 4.48 0.05 -3.14
C ALA A 42 3.85 -0.09 -1.75
N PHE A 43 3.89 0.98 -0.94
CA PHE A 43 3.24 0.98 0.37
C PHE A 43 1.72 0.81 0.27
N CYS A 44 1.07 1.55 -0.63
CA CYS A 44 -0.37 1.45 -0.85
C CYS A 44 -0.77 0.05 -1.30
N SER A 45 -0.05 -0.53 -2.29
CA SER A 45 -0.30 -1.90 -2.74
C SER A 45 -0.21 -2.91 -1.60
N ALA A 46 0.86 -2.87 -0.80
CA ALA A 46 1.04 -3.79 0.32
C ALA A 46 -0.09 -3.69 1.37
N LYS A 47 -0.65 -2.49 1.57
CA LYS A 47 -1.79 -2.28 2.47
C LYS A 47 -3.10 -2.79 1.90
N LEU A 48 -3.31 -2.66 0.59
CA LEU A 48 -4.47 -3.24 -0.08
C LEU A 48 -4.40 -4.78 -0.04
N ASP A 49 -3.24 -5.38 -0.30
CA ASP A 49 -3.04 -6.83 -0.21
C ASP A 49 -3.32 -7.35 1.21
N GLU A 50 -2.90 -6.61 2.24
CA GLU A 50 -3.19 -6.94 3.64
C GLU A 50 -4.70 -6.90 3.94
N ALA A 51 -5.41 -5.90 3.40
CA ALA A 51 -6.85 -5.77 3.56
C ALA A 51 -7.60 -6.89 2.83
N GLU A 52 -7.20 -7.22 1.61
CA GLU A 52 -7.77 -8.32 0.82
C GLU A 52 -7.64 -9.66 1.55
N ARG A 53 -6.44 -10.00 2.06
CA ARG A 53 -6.24 -11.23 2.83
C ARG A 53 -7.15 -11.31 4.06
N LYS A 54 -7.36 -10.19 4.75
CA LYS A 54 -8.27 -10.14 5.92
C LYS A 54 -9.71 -10.40 5.50
N VAL A 55 -10.16 -9.83 4.38
CA VAL A 55 -11.49 -10.08 3.82
C VAL A 55 -11.66 -11.56 3.46
N ASP A 56 -10.68 -12.15 2.78
CA ASP A 56 -10.70 -13.57 2.39
C ASP A 56 -10.81 -14.52 3.59
N ILE A 57 -10.08 -14.26 4.67
CA ILE A 57 -10.18 -15.04 5.91
C ILE A 57 -11.59 -14.93 6.50
N LEU A 58 -12.16 -13.72 6.56
CA LEU A 58 -13.51 -13.49 7.10
C LEU A 58 -14.60 -14.16 6.25
N LEU A 59 -14.44 -14.18 4.91
CA LEU A 59 -15.37 -14.86 4.01
C LEU A 59 -15.30 -16.38 4.16
N LYS A 60 -14.10 -16.96 4.23
CA LYS A 60 -13.90 -18.39 4.52
C LYS A 60 -14.47 -18.81 5.88
N GLN A 61 -14.50 -17.90 6.86
CA GLN A 61 -15.14 -18.17 8.15
C GLN A 61 -16.68 -18.11 8.09
N LYS A 62 -17.25 -17.27 7.21
CA LYS A 62 -18.70 -17.09 7.08
C LYS A 62 -19.41 -18.20 6.28
N ASP A 63 -18.69 -18.97 5.46
CA ASP A 63 -19.24 -20.13 4.74
C ASP A 63 -19.37 -21.40 5.61
N GLY A 64 -18.93 -21.33 6.88
CA GLY A 64 -19.02 -22.42 7.85
C GLY A 64 -17.82 -23.37 7.84
N SER A 65 -16.80 -23.13 7.02
CA SER A 65 -15.58 -23.95 7.00
C SER A 65 -14.47 -23.39 7.91
N MET A 66 -13.92 -24.24 8.77
CA MET A 66 -12.77 -23.93 9.63
C MET A 66 -11.48 -24.40 8.96
N LYS A 67 -10.59 -23.47 8.60
CA LYS A 67 -9.17 -23.78 8.32
C LYS A 67 -8.29 -23.25 9.45
N ARG A 68 -7.50 -24.15 10.05
CA ARG A 68 -6.43 -23.79 10.99
C ARG A 68 -5.25 -23.27 10.19
N GLU A 69 -4.80 -22.05 10.48
CA GLU A 69 -3.49 -21.58 10.02
C GLU A 69 -2.49 -21.61 11.19
N PRO A 70 -1.24 -22.03 10.96
CA PRO A 70 -0.20 -21.96 11.97
C PRO A 70 0.03 -20.51 12.40
N PHE A 71 0.11 -20.31 13.71
CA PHE A 71 0.59 -19.05 14.27
C PHE A 71 2.10 -18.97 14.03
N GLU A 72 2.54 -18.10 13.12
CA GLU A 72 3.96 -17.74 13.05
C GLU A 72 4.29 -16.92 14.29
N SER A 73 4.84 -17.59 15.30
CA SER A 73 5.51 -16.94 16.41
C SER A 73 6.63 -16.08 15.84
N GLU A 74 6.62 -14.77 16.11
CA GLU A 74 7.75 -13.89 15.86
C GLU A 74 9.03 -14.53 16.41
N VAL A 75 9.90 -14.97 15.50
CA VAL A 75 11.31 -15.22 15.80
C VAL A 75 12.08 -13.97 15.38
N ASN A 76 12.25 -13.06 16.35
CA ASN A 76 13.54 -12.56 16.84
C ASN A 76 13.48 -11.11 17.33
#